data_AF-A0A3S9ZNW6-F1
#
_entry.id   AF-A0A3S9ZNW6-F1
#
_cell.length_a   1.000
_cell.length_b   1.000
_cell.length_c   1.000
_cell.angle_alpha   90.00
_cell.angle_beta   90.00
_cell.angle_gamma   90.00
#
_symmetry.space_group_name_H-M   'P 1'
#
loop_
_entity.id
_entity.type
_entity.pdbx_description
1 polymer ?
#
loop_
_entity_poly.entity_id
_entity_poly.type
_entity_poly.pdbx_seq_one_letter_code
_entity_poly.pdbx_strand_id
1 'polypeptide(L)'
;MALPEDPHVQQHLDALWPELTPEQLLTELYTDTNFLAEVAPQLTDCERAALLRAAGGEWTASDVPLLDEAAELLGQDNRIDEERKARRRAKDIEYAQGVLDISSGSRAGEDDNPGAAERLGVNELIDAEYLAELQRTEDLRTLAEQAAADRTWSFGHVIVDEAQELSPMVWRLLVRRCPTRSFTIIGDIAQTGSVSGATTWQRALEPFFGTRWRMEQLLRLNSGCRAAGQAGRMVRPVSVRQPSMRWLRYWMCRRPLRTVQMRCSGVEKATLESQPRRRRDQMPSTGLRSGA
;
A
#
# COMPACT_ATOMS: atom_id res chain seq x y z
N MET A 1 -15.93 -15.55 -28.21
CA MET A 1 -16.39 -16.93 -28.42
C MET A 1 -16.85 -17.44 -27.06
N ALA A 2 -18.11 -17.18 -26.70
CA ALA A 2 -18.67 -17.65 -25.44
C ALA A 2 -18.95 -19.14 -25.59
N LEU A 3 -18.28 -19.98 -24.78
CA LEU A 3 -18.65 -21.38 -24.68
C LEU A 3 -20.08 -21.44 -24.12
N PRO A 4 -20.95 -22.34 -24.62
CA PRO A 4 -22.30 -22.48 -24.09
C PRO A 4 -22.26 -22.89 -22.61
N GLU A 5 -23.13 -22.31 -21.81
CA GLU A 5 -23.40 -22.64 -20.40
C GLU A 5 -24.07 -24.04 -20.28
N ASP A 6 -23.46 -25.07 -20.84
CA ASP A 6 -23.93 -26.44 -20.65
C ASP A 6 -23.60 -26.89 -19.22
N PRO A 7 -24.60 -27.25 -18.38
CA PRO A 7 -24.38 -27.66 -17.00
C PRO A 7 -23.40 -28.83 -16.86
N HIS A 8 -23.36 -29.74 -17.84
CA HIS A 8 -22.43 -30.87 -17.80
C HIS A 8 -20.98 -30.44 -18.08
N VAL A 9 -20.79 -29.48 -18.99
CA VAL A 9 -19.47 -28.92 -19.26
C VAL A 9 -18.96 -28.15 -18.04
N GLN A 10 -19.81 -27.34 -17.40
CA GLN A 10 -19.46 -26.65 -16.17
C GLN A 10 -19.11 -27.62 -15.05
N GLN A 11 -19.89 -28.68 -14.84
CA GLN A 11 -19.58 -29.70 -13.84
C GLN A 11 -18.21 -30.39 -14.08
N HIS A 12 -17.87 -30.66 -15.35
CA HIS A 12 -16.56 -31.21 -15.68
C HIS A 12 -15.42 -30.21 -15.52
N LEU A 13 -15.67 -28.93 -15.82
CA LEU A 13 -14.71 -27.85 -15.58
C LEU A 13 -14.47 -27.67 -14.08
N ASP A 14 -15.51 -27.64 -13.24
CA ASP A 14 -15.37 -27.53 -11.79
C ASP A 14 -14.59 -28.71 -11.18
N ALA A 15 -14.74 -29.91 -11.76
CA ALA A 15 -14.01 -31.10 -11.32
C ALA A 15 -12.53 -31.09 -11.73
N LEU A 16 -12.19 -30.52 -12.90
CA LEU A 16 -10.83 -30.50 -13.44
C LEU A 16 -10.06 -29.22 -13.07
N TRP A 17 -10.76 -28.12 -12.84
CA TRP A 17 -10.22 -26.80 -12.60
C TRP A 17 -11.05 -26.05 -11.54
N PRO A 18 -11.05 -26.52 -10.28
CA PRO A 18 -11.85 -25.93 -9.23
C PRO A 18 -11.45 -24.47 -8.96
N GLU A 19 -12.44 -23.63 -8.68
CA GLU A 19 -12.22 -22.28 -8.17
C GLU A 19 -11.75 -22.37 -6.71
N LEU A 20 -10.44 -22.24 -6.51
CA LEU A 20 -9.81 -22.31 -5.19
C LEU A 20 -9.53 -20.91 -4.66
N THR A 21 -9.83 -20.69 -3.37
CA THR A 21 -9.31 -19.51 -2.67
C THR A 21 -7.90 -19.76 -2.13
N PRO A 22 -7.09 -18.70 -1.90
CA PRO A 22 -5.76 -18.83 -1.31
C PRO A 22 -5.77 -19.59 0.03
N GLU A 23 -6.79 -19.37 0.85
CA GLU A 23 -6.96 -20.03 2.15
C GLU A 23 -7.25 -21.51 1.99
N GLN A 24 -8.10 -21.89 1.02
CA GLN A 24 -8.40 -23.28 0.70
C GLN A 24 -7.15 -24.01 0.21
N LEU A 25 -6.42 -23.39 -0.72
CA LEU A 25 -5.18 -23.96 -1.26
C LEU A 25 -4.17 -24.26 -0.16
N LEU A 26 -3.89 -23.31 0.74
CA LEU A 26 -2.93 -23.53 1.82
C LEU A 26 -3.45 -24.52 2.88
N THR A 27 -4.75 -24.52 3.14
CA THR A 27 -5.35 -25.49 4.08
C THR A 27 -5.20 -26.91 3.56
N GLU A 28 -5.50 -27.14 2.28
CA GLU A 28 -5.34 -28.44 1.63
C GLU A 28 -3.87 -28.87 1.61
N LEU A 29 -2.96 -27.95 1.26
CA LEU A 29 -1.52 -28.19 1.26
C LEU A 29 -0.95 -28.61 2.63
N TYR A 30 -1.44 -28.00 3.72
CA TYR A 30 -0.98 -28.34 5.08
C TYR A 30 -1.70 -29.53 5.70
N THR A 31 -2.82 -29.99 5.11
CA THR A 31 -3.58 -31.13 5.63
C THR A 31 -3.18 -32.43 4.93
N ASP A 32 -2.97 -32.40 3.62
CA ASP A 32 -2.65 -33.60 2.83
C ASP A 32 -1.14 -33.86 2.76
N THR A 33 -0.72 -34.96 3.40
CA THR A 33 0.69 -35.40 3.43
C THR A 33 1.20 -35.86 2.06
N ASN A 34 0.35 -36.53 1.27
CA ASN A 34 0.75 -37.04 -0.04
C ASN A 34 0.90 -35.88 -1.02
N PHE A 35 -0.06 -34.96 -1.02
CA PHE A 35 0.00 -33.76 -1.84
C PHE A 35 1.25 -32.92 -1.51
N LEU A 36 1.53 -32.69 -0.21
CA LEU A 36 2.73 -31.97 0.21
C LEU A 36 4.03 -32.66 -0.23
N ALA A 37 4.06 -34.00 -0.19
CA ALA A 37 5.21 -34.78 -0.65
C ALA A 37 5.44 -34.67 -2.17
N GLU A 38 4.37 -34.57 -2.95
CA GLU A 38 4.42 -34.42 -4.40
C GLU A 38 4.89 -33.02 -4.82
N VAL A 39 4.35 -31.97 -4.21
CA VAL A 39 4.63 -30.57 -4.62
C VAL A 39 5.90 -29.99 -4.01
N ALA A 40 6.38 -30.54 -2.89
CA ALA A 40 7.58 -30.08 -2.21
C ALA A 40 8.64 -31.18 -2.01
N PRO A 41 9.13 -31.82 -3.09
CA PRO A 41 10.13 -32.89 -3.00
C PRO A 41 11.49 -32.41 -2.45
N GLN A 42 11.74 -31.10 -2.49
CA GLN A 42 12.93 -30.47 -1.92
C GLN A 42 12.97 -30.47 -0.39
N LEU A 43 11.84 -30.74 0.28
CA LEU A 43 11.75 -30.78 1.73
C LEU A 43 11.97 -32.21 2.25
N THR A 44 12.74 -32.32 3.32
CA THR A 44 12.91 -33.59 4.05
C THR A 44 11.58 -34.06 4.67
N ASP A 45 11.48 -35.35 4.98
CA ASP A 45 10.27 -35.89 5.61
C ASP A 45 9.98 -35.23 6.97
N CYS A 46 11.02 -34.90 7.73
CA CYS A 46 10.89 -34.17 8.99
C CYS A 46 10.37 -32.74 8.81
N GLU A 47 10.82 -32.03 7.77
CA GLU A 47 10.34 -30.68 7.45
C GLU A 47 8.89 -30.72 6.96
N ARG A 48 8.53 -31.70 6.11
CA ARG A 48 7.14 -31.89 5.68
C ARG A 48 6.24 -32.20 6.88
N ALA A 49 6.66 -33.10 7.78
CA ALA A 49 5.91 -33.39 8.99
C ALA A 49 5.76 -32.16 9.92
N ALA A 50 6.75 -31.26 9.95
CA ALA A 50 6.69 -30.03 10.74
C ALA A 50 5.73 -28.97 10.14
N LEU A 51 5.43 -29.05 8.84
CA LEU A 51 4.49 -28.16 8.16
C LEU A 51 3.04 -28.64 8.26
N LEU A 52 2.82 -29.93 8.49
CA LEU A 52 1.47 -30.50 8.57
C LEU A 52 0.68 -29.94 9.76
N ARG A 53 -0.59 -29.62 9.52
CA ARG A 53 -1.52 -29.09 10.52
C ARG A 53 -2.85 -29.83 10.44
N ALA A 54 -3.61 -29.81 11.54
CA ALA A 54 -4.99 -30.26 11.51
C ALA A 54 -5.83 -29.31 10.64
N ALA A 55 -6.82 -29.86 9.93
CA ALA A 55 -7.75 -29.07 9.14
C ALA A 55 -8.44 -28.03 10.03
N GLY A 56 -8.34 -26.74 9.66
CA GLY A 56 -8.85 -25.63 10.46
C GLY A 56 -7.92 -25.13 11.57
N GLY A 57 -6.63 -25.44 11.52
CA GLY A 57 -5.63 -24.84 12.41
C GLY A 57 -5.54 -23.31 12.28
N GLU A 58 -5.03 -22.64 13.33
CA GLU A 58 -4.88 -21.19 13.33
C GLU A 58 -3.81 -20.72 12.33
N TRP A 59 -4.06 -19.57 11.71
CA TRP A 59 -3.10 -18.91 10.83
C TRP A 59 -1.97 -18.27 11.64
N THR A 60 -0.75 -18.40 11.12
CA THR A 60 0.44 -17.79 11.70
C THR A 60 0.87 -16.58 10.87
N ALA A 61 1.71 -15.71 11.45
CA ALA A 61 2.29 -14.58 10.73
C ALA A 61 3.10 -15.01 9.48
N SER A 62 3.66 -16.23 9.48
CA SER A 62 4.41 -16.78 8.35
C SER A 62 3.51 -17.19 7.17
N ASP A 63 2.21 -17.41 7.41
CA ASP A 63 1.27 -17.80 6.36
C ASP A 63 0.75 -16.59 5.57
N VAL A 64 0.77 -15.39 6.15
CA VAL A 64 0.33 -14.14 5.51
C VAL A 64 1.01 -13.89 4.14
N PRO A 65 2.35 -13.92 4.02
CA PRO A 65 2.98 -13.71 2.72
C PRO A 65 2.76 -14.87 1.73
N LEU A 66 2.42 -16.07 2.21
CA LEU A 66 2.07 -17.20 1.34
C LEU A 66 0.64 -17.05 0.80
N LEU A 67 -0.29 -16.56 1.62
CA LEU A 67 -1.66 -16.25 1.19
C LEU A 67 -1.66 -15.15 0.13
N ASP A 68 -0.88 -14.08 0.32
CA ASP A 68 -0.75 -13.01 -0.68
C ASP A 68 -0.16 -13.53 -2.00
N GLU A 69 0.81 -14.44 -1.92
CA GLU A 69 1.41 -15.03 -3.11
C GLU A 69 0.46 -16.00 -3.83
N ALA A 70 -0.25 -16.85 -3.09
CA ALA A 70 -1.28 -17.72 -3.64
C ALA A 70 -2.39 -16.91 -4.31
N ALA A 71 -2.81 -15.79 -3.70
CA ALA A 71 -3.79 -14.87 -4.28
C ALA A 71 -3.31 -14.24 -5.59
N GLU A 72 -2.00 -14.02 -5.75
CA GLU A 72 -1.47 -13.59 -7.04
C GLU A 72 -1.52 -14.70 -8.09
N LEU A 73 -1.07 -15.91 -7.72
CA LEU A 73 -0.96 -17.02 -8.67
C LEU A 73 -2.32 -17.54 -9.14
N LEU A 74 -3.30 -17.58 -8.24
CA LEU A 74 -4.69 -17.94 -8.55
C LEU A 74 -5.41 -16.83 -9.32
N GLY A 75 -4.96 -15.58 -9.19
CA GLY A 75 -5.65 -14.42 -9.72
C GLY A 75 -6.88 -14.04 -8.89
N GLN A 76 -7.64 -13.05 -9.37
CA GLN A 76 -8.89 -12.61 -8.75
C GLN A 76 -10.05 -12.87 -9.71
N ASP A 77 -11.06 -13.62 -9.29
CA ASP A 77 -12.35 -13.56 -9.95
C ASP A 77 -13.11 -12.32 -9.49
N ASN A 78 -12.96 -11.25 -10.27
CA ASN A 78 -13.62 -9.98 -9.99
C ASN A 78 -15.08 -9.95 -10.47
N ARG A 79 -15.63 -11.01 -11.06
CA ARG A 79 -17.01 -11.00 -11.57
C ARG A 79 -18.01 -10.63 -10.49
N ILE A 80 -17.88 -11.24 -9.30
CA ILE A 80 -18.78 -10.96 -8.17
C ILE A 80 -18.67 -9.49 -7.72
N ASP A 81 -17.45 -8.95 -7.65
CA ASP A 81 -17.22 -7.58 -7.24
C ASP A 81 -17.65 -6.57 -8.31
N GLU A 82 -17.46 -6.89 -9.60
CA GLU A 82 -17.96 -6.13 -10.74
C GLU A 82 -19.48 -6.12 -10.77
N GLU A 83 -20.14 -7.26 -10.55
CA GLU A 83 -21.59 -7.37 -10.43
C GLU A 83 -22.13 -6.56 -9.25
N ARG A 84 -21.45 -6.60 -8.09
CA ARG A 84 -21.81 -5.78 -6.93
C ARG A 84 -21.69 -4.29 -7.25
N LYS A 85 -20.60 -3.87 -7.91
CA LYS A 85 -20.39 -2.49 -8.36
C LYS A 85 -21.45 -2.07 -9.38
N ALA A 86 -21.78 -2.94 -10.34
CA ALA A 86 -22.81 -2.70 -11.36
C ALA A 86 -24.20 -2.58 -10.72
N ARG A 87 -24.54 -3.46 -9.78
CA ARG A 87 -25.81 -3.40 -9.03
C ARG A 87 -25.91 -2.13 -8.19
N ARG A 88 -24.81 -1.69 -7.58
CA ARG A 88 -24.77 -0.42 -6.84
C ARG A 88 -25.00 0.77 -7.79
N ARG A 89 -24.26 0.82 -8.92
CA ARG A 89 -24.43 1.85 -9.95
C ARG A 89 -25.86 1.90 -10.48
N ALA A 90 -26.48 0.75 -10.75
CA ALA A 90 -27.86 0.67 -11.21
C ALA A 90 -28.84 1.29 -10.19
N LYS A 91 -28.66 1.01 -8.89
CA LYS A 91 -29.46 1.63 -7.83
C LYS A 91 -29.24 3.15 -7.73
N ASP A 92 -28.00 3.60 -7.89
CA ASP A 92 -27.67 5.02 -7.84
C ASP A 92 -28.32 5.78 -9.01
N ILE A 93 -28.32 5.19 -10.21
CA ILE A 93 -29.00 5.74 -11.40
C ILE A 93 -30.53 5.75 -11.21
N GLU A 94 -31.12 4.66 -10.70
CA GLU A 94 -32.55 4.57 -10.42
C GLU A 94 -32.99 5.65 -9.41
N TYR A 95 -32.20 5.85 -8.36
CA TYR A 95 -32.45 6.91 -7.39
C TYR A 95 -32.39 8.31 -8.02
N ALA A 96 -31.35 8.58 -8.84
CA ALA A 96 -31.20 9.84 -9.54
C ALA A 96 -32.37 10.12 -10.50
N GLN A 97 -32.83 9.09 -11.22
CA GLN A 97 -34.02 9.17 -12.07
C GLN A 97 -35.26 9.57 -11.27
N GLY A 98 -35.49 8.96 -10.10
CA GLY A 98 -36.62 9.32 -9.23
C GLY A 98 -36.57 10.77 -8.74
N VAL A 99 -35.38 11.32 -8.49
CA VAL A 99 -35.20 12.73 -8.12
C VAL A 99 -35.54 13.66 -9.28
N LEU A 100 -35.07 13.33 -10.50
CA LEU A 100 -35.42 14.06 -11.71
C LEU A 100 -36.94 14.04 -11.93
N ASP A 101 -37.58 12.88 -11.82
CA ASP A 101 -39.03 12.73 -12.04
C ASP A 101 -39.85 13.62 -11.10
N ILE A 102 -39.45 13.76 -9.82
CA ILE A 102 -40.10 14.68 -8.86
C ILE A 102 -39.93 16.16 -9.29
N SER A 103 -38.74 16.52 -9.79
CA SER A 103 -38.47 17.87 -10.31
C SER A 103 -39.29 18.19 -11.57
N SER A 104 -39.44 17.21 -12.47
CA SER A 104 -40.29 17.31 -13.67
C SER A 104 -41.77 17.39 -13.34
N GLY A 105 -42.26 16.53 -12.43
CA GLY A 105 -43.68 16.39 -12.09
C GLY A 105 -44.27 17.63 -11.42
N SER A 106 -43.44 18.49 -10.84
CA SER A 106 -43.85 19.75 -10.22
C SER A 106 -44.24 20.85 -11.22
N ARG A 107 -44.12 20.61 -12.55
CA ARG A 107 -44.53 21.55 -13.61
C ARG A 107 -45.83 21.15 -14.34
N ALA A 108 -46.41 19.99 -14.03
CA ALA A 108 -47.55 19.44 -14.78
C ALA A 108 -48.92 19.99 -14.34
N GLY A 109 -48.97 20.89 -13.35
CA GLY A 109 -50.18 21.60 -12.94
C GLY A 109 -49.97 23.10 -13.03
N GLU A 110 -50.87 23.77 -13.76
CA GLU A 110 -51.06 25.23 -13.81
C GLU A 110 -50.05 26.03 -14.66
N ASP A 111 -50.29 26.10 -15.97
CA ASP A 111 -50.23 27.38 -16.70
C ASP A 111 -50.79 27.22 -18.12
N ASP A 112 -51.98 27.78 -18.38
CA ASP A 112 -52.53 28.06 -19.73
C ASP A 112 -51.74 29.18 -20.45
N ASN A 113 -50.49 29.42 -20.07
CA ASN A 113 -49.66 30.47 -20.62
C ASN A 113 -48.81 29.94 -21.79
N PRO A 114 -49.10 30.31 -23.04
CA PRO A 114 -48.36 29.83 -24.22
C PRO A 114 -46.88 30.26 -24.26
N GLY A 115 -46.38 31.02 -23.28
CA GLY A 115 -44.96 31.35 -23.08
C GLY A 115 -44.22 30.58 -21.98
N ALA A 116 -44.90 29.73 -21.19
CA ALA A 116 -44.27 28.97 -20.09
C ALA A 116 -43.47 27.74 -20.55
N ALA A 117 -43.64 27.34 -21.82
CA ALA A 117 -42.98 26.20 -22.45
C ALA A 117 -41.48 26.41 -22.72
N GLU A 118 -40.95 27.64 -22.63
CA GLU A 118 -39.57 27.97 -23.00
C GLU A 118 -38.60 28.08 -21.82
N ARG A 119 -38.95 27.53 -20.65
CA ARG A 119 -38.00 27.41 -19.53
C ARG A 119 -37.39 26.02 -19.56
N LEU A 120 -36.21 25.91 -20.17
CA LEU A 120 -35.33 24.73 -20.10
C LEU A 120 -35.31 24.16 -18.68
N GLY A 121 -35.80 22.94 -18.51
CA GLY A 121 -35.81 22.24 -17.24
C GLY A 121 -34.42 21.73 -16.87
N VAL A 122 -34.11 21.63 -15.57
CA VAL A 122 -32.85 21.03 -15.09
C VAL A 122 -32.65 19.62 -15.67
N ASN A 123 -33.74 18.89 -15.86
CA ASN A 123 -33.74 17.52 -16.40
C ASN A 123 -33.53 17.44 -17.93
N GLU A 124 -33.66 18.55 -18.65
CA GLU A 124 -33.29 18.61 -20.08
C GLU A 124 -31.78 18.83 -20.28
N LEU A 125 -31.07 19.24 -19.22
CA LEU A 125 -29.64 19.50 -19.23
C LEU A 125 -28.82 18.42 -18.52
N ILE A 126 -29.44 17.66 -17.61
CA ILE A 126 -28.78 16.70 -16.73
C ILE A 126 -29.56 15.38 -16.80
N ASP A 127 -28.89 14.32 -17.23
CA ASP A 127 -29.43 12.96 -17.18
C ASP A 127 -29.16 12.29 -15.82
N ALA A 128 -29.86 11.18 -15.56
CA ALA A 128 -29.74 10.44 -14.30
C ALA A 128 -28.34 9.86 -14.09
N GLU A 129 -27.62 9.53 -15.17
CA GLU A 129 -26.29 8.95 -15.09
C GLU A 129 -25.25 9.99 -14.63
N TYR A 130 -25.29 11.19 -15.23
CA TYR A 130 -24.46 12.31 -14.82
C TYR A 130 -24.80 12.79 -13.40
N LEU A 131 -26.07 12.83 -13.04
CA LEU A 131 -26.50 13.18 -11.68
C LEU A 131 -26.05 12.12 -10.65
N ALA A 132 -26.13 10.83 -10.99
CA ALA A 132 -25.61 9.75 -10.16
C ALA A 132 -24.08 9.83 -9.97
N GLU A 133 -23.34 10.23 -11.00
CA GLU A 133 -21.89 10.44 -10.91
C GLU A 133 -21.51 11.62 -10.00
N LEU A 134 -22.22 12.74 -10.11
CA LEU A 134 -22.04 13.92 -9.25
C LEU A 134 -22.37 13.62 -7.78
N GLN A 135 -23.34 12.74 -7.54
CA GLN A 135 -23.83 12.42 -6.21
C GLN A 135 -23.07 11.29 -5.53
N ARG A 136 -22.02 10.75 -6.17
CA ARG A 136 -21.14 9.75 -5.58
C ARG A 136 -20.64 10.27 -4.24
N THR A 137 -20.95 9.54 -3.17
CA THR A 137 -20.43 9.84 -1.85
C THR A 137 -18.92 9.79 -1.92
N GLU A 138 -18.25 10.90 -1.63
CA GLU A 138 -16.80 10.88 -1.46
C GLU A 138 -16.46 9.81 -0.42
N ASP A 139 -15.46 8.99 -0.74
CA ASP A 139 -14.95 8.02 0.22
C ASP A 139 -14.28 8.78 1.35
N LEU A 140 -14.97 8.90 2.48
CA LEU A 140 -14.48 9.64 3.66
C LEU A 140 -13.32 8.94 4.36
N ARG A 141 -12.94 7.74 3.92
CA ARG A 141 -11.77 7.03 4.42
C ARG A 141 -10.50 7.80 4.07
N THR A 142 -9.61 7.87 5.05
CA THR A 142 -8.24 8.36 4.84
C THR A 142 -7.51 7.48 3.83
N LEU A 143 -6.44 8.02 3.21
CA LEU A 143 -5.59 7.23 2.31
C LEU A 143 -5.03 5.97 2.98
N ALA A 144 -4.78 6.02 4.29
CA ALA A 144 -4.31 4.87 5.06
C ALA A 144 -5.37 3.76 5.14
N GLU A 145 -6.64 4.12 5.41
CA GLU A 145 -7.74 3.17 5.48
C GLU A 145 -8.07 2.58 4.09
N GLN A 146 -7.97 3.39 3.04
CA GLN A 146 -8.12 2.90 1.66
C GLN A 146 -7.02 1.91 1.31
N ALA A 147 -5.76 2.25 1.60
CA ALA A 147 -4.62 1.38 1.35
C ALA A 147 -4.68 0.08 2.17
N ALA A 148 -5.16 0.14 3.42
CA ALA A 148 -5.32 -1.04 4.27
C ALA A 148 -6.42 -1.99 3.78
N ALA A 149 -7.47 -1.45 3.15
CA ALA A 149 -8.57 -2.26 2.59
C ALA A 149 -8.21 -2.88 1.22
N ASP A 150 -7.19 -2.37 0.53
CA ASP A 150 -6.85 -2.78 -0.83
C ASP A 150 -5.53 -3.55 -0.89
N ARG A 151 -5.63 -4.85 -1.16
CA ARG A 151 -4.48 -5.75 -1.37
C ARG A 151 -3.74 -5.47 -2.69
N THR A 152 -4.25 -4.62 -3.56
CA THR A 152 -3.55 -4.23 -4.80
C THR A 152 -2.91 -2.85 -4.70
N TRP A 153 -3.06 -2.19 -3.55
CA TRP A 153 -2.53 -0.84 -3.35
C TRP A 153 -1.01 -0.79 -3.52
N SER A 154 -0.56 0.17 -4.34
CA SER A 154 0.85 0.44 -4.58
C SER A 154 1.34 1.63 -3.77
N PHE A 155 2.42 1.44 -3.01
CA PHE A 155 3.08 2.50 -2.25
C PHE A 155 4.19 3.15 -3.08
N GLY A 156 4.28 4.48 -3.00
CA GLY A 156 5.38 5.23 -3.60
C GLY A 156 6.71 5.07 -2.86
N HIS A 157 6.66 4.83 -1.54
CA HIS A 157 7.81 4.61 -0.68
C HIS A 157 7.43 3.73 0.52
N VAL A 158 8.33 2.85 0.95
CA VAL A 158 8.13 1.96 2.11
C VAL A 158 9.27 2.12 3.10
N ILE A 159 8.93 2.28 4.38
CA ILE A 159 9.90 2.30 5.48
C ILE A 159 9.73 0.99 6.25
N VAL A 160 10.84 0.29 6.45
CA VAL A 160 10.88 -0.97 7.19
C VAL A 160 11.83 -0.80 8.36
N ASP A 161 11.30 -0.96 9.57
CA ASP A 161 12.10 -1.05 10.80
C ASP A 161 12.23 -2.51 11.22
N GLU A 162 13.29 -2.82 11.97
CA GLU A 162 13.68 -4.19 12.35
C GLU A 162 13.71 -5.15 11.16
N ALA A 163 14.18 -4.66 10.01
CA ALA A 163 14.09 -5.36 8.74
C ALA A 163 14.93 -6.66 8.71
N GLN A 164 15.78 -6.89 9.70
CA GLN A 164 16.49 -8.15 9.88
C GLN A 164 15.56 -9.31 10.27
N GLU A 165 14.37 -9.04 10.81
CA GLU A 165 13.39 -10.06 11.20
C GLU A 165 12.60 -10.60 10.01
N LEU A 166 12.62 -9.90 8.87
CA LEU A 166 11.81 -10.22 7.71
C LEU A 166 12.31 -11.46 6.96
N SER A 167 11.37 -12.33 6.62
CA SER A 167 11.63 -13.49 5.75
C SER A 167 11.71 -13.06 4.28
N PRO A 168 12.35 -13.87 3.41
CA PRO A 168 12.39 -13.61 1.97
C PRO A 168 11.01 -13.46 1.33
N MET A 169 10.01 -14.19 1.83
CA MET A 169 8.64 -14.10 1.32
C MET A 169 7.97 -12.76 1.68
N VAL A 170 8.24 -12.21 2.87
CA VAL A 170 7.74 -10.88 3.23
C VAL A 170 8.41 -9.80 2.36
N TRP A 171 9.70 -9.92 2.07
CA TRP A 171 10.37 -9.01 1.13
C TRP A 171 9.73 -9.04 -0.25
N ARG A 172 9.39 -10.23 -0.75
CA ARG A 172 8.72 -10.39 -2.04
C ARG A 172 7.36 -9.69 -2.07
N LEU A 173 6.57 -9.82 -1.00
CA LEU A 173 5.31 -9.10 -0.81
C LEU A 173 5.54 -7.58 -0.83
N LEU A 174 6.49 -7.07 -0.03
CA LEU A 174 6.74 -5.62 0.03
C LEU A 174 7.18 -5.03 -1.31
N VAL A 175 8.05 -5.74 -2.05
CA VAL A 175 8.54 -5.29 -3.36
C VAL A 175 7.42 -5.26 -4.40
N ARG A 176 6.48 -6.21 -4.35
CA ARG A 176 5.27 -6.18 -5.18
C ARG A 176 4.44 -4.93 -4.91
N ARG A 177 4.32 -4.52 -3.64
CA ARG A 177 3.60 -3.32 -3.22
C ARG A 177 4.33 -2.01 -3.49
N CYS A 178 5.64 -2.03 -3.75
CA CYS A 178 6.41 -0.84 -4.09
C CYS A 178 7.21 -1.04 -5.38
N PRO A 179 6.57 -0.93 -6.56
CA PRO A 179 7.22 -1.15 -7.86
C PRO A 179 8.39 -0.19 -8.13
N THR A 180 8.34 1.01 -7.56
CA THR A 180 9.42 2.01 -7.65
C THR A 180 10.69 1.57 -6.91
N ARG A 181 10.60 0.55 -6.05
CA ARG A 181 11.68 0.06 -5.18
C ARG A 181 12.30 1.17 -4.31
N SER A 182 11.48 2.14 -3.92
CA SER A 182 11.87 3.20 -3.01
C SER A 182 11.68 2.74 -1.56
N PHE A 183 12.78 2.35 -0.91
CA PHE A 183 12.76 1.80 0.45
C PHE A 183 13.71 2.56 1.39
N THR A 184 13.27 2.72 2.64
CA THR A 184 14.15 3.06 3.76
C THR A 184 14.17 1.86 4.70
N ILE A 185 15.31 1.19 4.79
CA ILE A 185 15.46 -0.06 5.53
C ILE A 185 16.32 0.22 6.76
N ILE A 186 15.77 -0.09 7.93
CA ILE A 186 16.39 0.11 9.23
C ILE A 186 16.46 -1.24 9.94
N GLY A 187 17.59 -1.52 10.58
CA GLY A 187 17.77 -2.75 11.34
C GLY A 187 19.21 -3.03 11.72
N ASP A 188 19.40 -4.08 12.52
CA ASP A 188 20.70 -4.60 12.95
C ASP A 188 20.73 -6.12 12.87
N ILE A 189 21.50 -6.67 11.92
CA ILE A 189 21.67 -8.12 11.73
C ILE A 189 22.14 -8.83 13.01
N ALA A 190 22.90 -8.14 13.87
CA ALA A 190 23.36 -8.75 15.11
C ALA A 190 22.25 -8.93 16.15
N GLN A 191 21.07 -8.33 15.92
CA GLN A 191 19.90 -8.42 16.78
C GLN A 191 18.81 -9.33 16.22
N THR A 192 19.07 -10.07 15.13
CA THR A 192 18.10 -11.00 14.54
C THR A 192 17.64 -12.04 15.56
N GLY A 193 16.34 -12.05 15.86
CA GLY A 193 15.68 -13.02 16.73
C GLY A 193 14.95 -14.13 15.98
N SER A 194 14.57 -13.91 14.71
CA SER A 194 13.83 -14.89 13.91
C SER A 194 14.73 -15.94 13.25
N VAL A 195 14.23 -17.18 13.19
CA VAL A 195 14.93 -18.31 12.54
C VAL A 195 15.08 -18.09 11.03
N SER A 196 14.14 -17.36 10.43
CA SER A 196 14.11 -17.03 9.00
C SER A 196 14.69 -15.65 8.69
N GLY A 197 15.27 -14.98 9.67
CA GLY A 197 15.79 -13.62 9.54
C GLY A 197 17.07 -13.52 8.72
N ALA A 198 17.43 -12.30 8.37
CA ALA A 198 18.58 -12.02 7.51
C ALA A 198 19.91 -12.27 8.24
N THR A 199 20.76 -13.16 7.70
CA THR A 199 22.14 -13.35 8.20
C THR A 199 23.11 -12.30 7.66
N THR A 200 22.79 -11.71 6.51
CA THR A 200 23.49 -10.55 5.91
C THR A 200 22.51 -9.72 5.09
N TRP A 201 22.72 -8.40 5.05
CA TRP A 201 21.89 -7.49 4.24
C TRP A 201 22.01 -7.80 2.75
N GLN A 202 23.21 -8.20 2.30
CA GLN A 202 23.41 -8.60 0.91
C GLN A 202 22.50 -9.78 0.56
N ARG A 203 22.50 -10.86 1.33
CA ARG A 203 21.66 -12.04 1.04
C ARG A 203 20.16 -11.72 1.08
N ALA A 204 19.73 -10.82 1.96
CA ALA A 204 18.32 -10.42 2.06
C ALA A 204 17.86 -9.53 0.90
N LEU A 205 18.70 -8.59 0.46
CA LEU A 205 18.31 -7.56 -0.50
C LEU A 205 18.71 -7.84 -1.94
N GLU A 206 19.78 -8.61 -2.18
CA GLU A 206 20.31 -8.90 -3.51
C GLU A 206 19.27 -9.52 -4.48
N PRO A 207 18.39 -10.46 -4.06
CA PRO A 207 17.38 -11.02 -4.95
C PRO A 207 16.39 -9.99 -5.51
N PHE A 208 16.16 -8.89 -4.78
CA PHE A 208 15.11 -7.90 -5.10
C PHE A 208 15.67 -6.58 -5.64
N PHE A 209 16.78 -6.12 -5.07
CA PHE A 209 17.40 -4.83 -5.36
C PHE A 209 18.72 -4.98 -6.14
N GLY A 210 19.27 -6.19 -6.26
CA GLY A 210 20.57 -6.43 -6.87
C GLY A 210 21.65 -5.61 -6.16
N THR A 211 22.38 -4.80 -6.94
CA THR A 211 23.43 -3.90 -6.44
C THR A 211 22.96 -2.46 -6.20
N ARG A 212 21.66 -2.16 -6.39
CA ARG A 212 21.12 -0.80 -6.36
C ARG A 212 20.67 -0.37 -4.97
N TRP A 213 21.55 -0.52 -3.98
CA TRP A 213 21.28 -0.09 -2.61
C TRP A 213 22.55 0.45 -1.96
N ARG A 214 22.37 1.34 -0.99
CA ARG A 214 23.46 1.95 -0.23
C ARG A 214 23.22 1.73 1.25
N MET A 215 24.26 1.31 1.96
CA MET A 215 24.23 1.19 3.41
C MET A 215 24.92 2.39 4.04
N GLU A 216 24.28 2.99 5.03
CA GLU A 216 24.89 3.96 5.93
C GLU A 216 24.84 3.43 7.35
N GLN A 217 25.96 3.49 8.07
CA GLN A 217 26.04 3.03 9.44
C GLN A 217 25.96 4.22 10.40
N LEU A 218 24.99 4.18 11.32
CA LEU A 218 24.80 5.22 12.31
C LEU A 218 25.58 4.91 13.57
N LEU A 219 26.34 5.90 14.05
CA LEU A 219 27.04 5.83 15.32
C LEU A 219 26.09 6.20 16.46
N ARG A 220 25.97 5.33 17.45
CA ARG A 220 25.10 5.54 18.61
C ARG A 220 25.73 6.54 19.58
N LEU A 221 25.03 7.65 19.85
CA LEU A 221 25.50 8.72 20.76
C LEU A 221 24.74 8.77 22.10
N ASN A 222 23.65 8.00 22.27
CA ASN A 222 22.70 8.17 23.39
C ASN A 222 22.70 7.04 24.43
N SER A 223 23.47 5.97 24.23
CA SER A 223 23.51 4.85 25.17
C SER A 223 24.58 5.05 26.21
N GLY A 224 24.22 4.97 27.49
CA GLY A 224 25.20 4.93 28.58
C GLY A 224 26.22 3.83 28.30
N CYS A 225 27.49 4.20 28.19
CA CYS A 225 28.60 3.34 27.76
C CYS A 225 28.76 2.02 28.53
N ARG A 226 28.18 1.92 29.74
CA ARG A 226 28.18 0.69 30.55
C ARG A 226 27.23 -0.39 30.04
N ALA A 227 26.00 -0.04 29.64
CA ALA A 227 25.02 -1.00 29.14
C ALA A 227 25.45 -1.56 27.77
N ALA A 228 25.96 -0.70 26.89
CA ALA A 228 26.42 -1.09 25.57
C ALA A 228 27.66 -2.02 25.62
N GLY A 229 28.58 -1.80 26.58
CA GLY A 229 29.75 -2.66 26.79
C GLY A 229 29.43 -4.06 27.33
N GLN A 230 28.34 -4.21 28.09
CA GLN A 230 27.84 -5.53 28.51
C GLN A 230 27.11 -6.26 27.38
N ALA A 231 26.26 -5.56 26.61
CA ALA A 231 25.57 -6.13 25.46
C ALA A 231 26.56 -6.65 24.39
N GLY A 232 27.58 -5.86 24.03
CA GLY A 232 28.61 -6.28 23.07
C GLY A 232 29.47 -7.45 23.54
N ARG A 233 29.56 -7.73 24.84
CA ARG A 233 30.21 -8.95 25.39
C ARG A 233 29.29 -10.17 25.38
N MET A 234 27.97 -9.95 25.39
CA MET A 234 26.97 -11.02 25.42
C MET A 234 26.67 -11.56 24.02
N VAL A 235 26.85 -10.73 22.98
CA VAL A 235 26.90 -11.18 21.58
C VAL A 235 28.18 -12.00 21.37
N ARG A 236 28.10 -13.31 21.65
CA ARG A 236 29.15 -14.27 21.26
C ARG A 236 29.27 -14.25 19.73
N PRO A 237 30.48 -14.40 19.16
CA PRO A 237 30.66 -14.37 17.72
C PRO A 237 30.10 -15.67 17.12
N VAL A 238 28.79 -15.70 16.84
CA VAL A 238 28.31 -16.34 15.61
C VAL A 238 28.90 -15.49 14.49
N SER A 239 29.46 -16.12 13.46
CA SER A 239 30.35 -15.59 12.43
C SER A 239 29.77 -14.47 11.54
N VAL A 240 29.30 -13.39 12.17
CA VAL A 240 29.03 -12.09 11.56
C VAL A 240 30.30 -11.29 11.73
N ARG A 241 30.98 -10.99 10.61
CA ARG A 241 32.18 -10.15 10.61
C ARG A 241 31.76 -8.71 10.92
N GLN A 242 31.60 -8.39 12.20
CA GLN A 242 31.46 -7.00 12.64
C GLN A 242 32.83 -6.32 12.56
N PRO A 243 33.06 -5.32 11.69
CA PRO A 243 34.18 -4.42 11.90
C PRO A 243 33.97 -3.69 13.23
N SER A 244 35.03 -3.58 14.02
CA SER A 244 35.01 -3.04 15.39
C SER A 244 34.18 -1.75 15.49
N MET A 245 33.16 -1.73 16.36
CA MET A 245 32.45 -0.51 16.73
C MET A 245 33.46 0.53 17.23
N ARG A 246 33.66 1.61 16.47
CA ARG A 246 34.49 2.75 16.87
C ARG A 246 33.69 3.61 17.85
N TRP A 247 33.96 3.42 19.14
CA TRP A 247 33.43 4.24 20.21
C TRP A 247 34.05 5.64 20.17
N LEU A 248 33.27 6.66 19.83
CA LEU A 248 33.68 8.06 20.03
C LEU A 248 33.45 8.46 21.48
N ARG A 249 34.56 8.58 22.22
CA ARG A 249 34.60 9.02 23.61
C ARG A 249 34.40 10.55 23.65
N TYR A 250 33.25 11.01 24.15
CA TYR A 250 33.02 12.44 24.40
C TYR A 250 34.00 12.93 25.49
N TRP A 251 35.04 13.66 25.08
CA TRP A 251 35.88 14.49 25.94
C TRP A 251 35.25 15.88 25.97
N MET A 252 34.50 16.21 27.02
CA MET A 252 34.05 17.59 27.23
C MET A 252 35.13 18.39 27.95
N CYS A 253 35.36 19.59 27.43
CA CYS A 253 35.81 20.81 28.13
C CYS A 253 37.32 21.11 28.18
N ARG A 254 37.81 21.85 27.15
CA ARG A 254 38.45 23.19 27.26
C ARG A 254 39.32 23.49 26.02
N ARG A 255 38.77 24.21 25.03
CA ARG A 255 39.40 25.34 24.31
C ARG A 255 38.54 25.81 23.12
N PRO A 256 38.61 27.09 22.75
CA PRO A 256 37.57 27.77 21.97
C PRO A 256 37.54 27.30 20.51
N LEU A 257 36.33 27.25 19.97
CA LEU A 257 36.00 26.95 18.58
C LEU A 257 36.82 27.85 17.65
N ARG A 258 37.77 27.26 16.91
CA ARG A 258 38.23 27.85 15.65
C ARG A 258 37.17 27.54 14.60
N THR A 259 36.56 28.61 14.11
CA THR A 259 35.69 28.67 12.95
C THR A 259 36.30 27.87 11.80
N VAL A 260 35.71 26.70 11.48
CA VAL A 260 35.94 26.06 10.18
C VAL A 260 34.84 26.58 9.26
N GLN A 261 35.24 27.58 8.48
CA GLN A 261 34.45 28.19 7.43
C GLN A 261 34.31 27.16 6.30
N MET A 262 33.19 26.44 6.25
CA MET A 262 32.84 25.70 5.04
C MET A 262 32.37 26.71 3.99
N ARG A 263 33.18 26.88 2.94
CA ARG A 263 32.79 27.54 1.71
C ARG A 263 31.69 26.70 1.06
N CYS A 264 30.47 27.22 1.02
CA CYS A 264 29.45 26.78 0.07
C CYS A 264 29.76 27.42 -1.29
N SER A 265 30.21 26.64 -2.26
CA SER A 265 30.00 26.94 -3.67
C SER A 265 28.57 26.51 -4.04
N GLY A 266 27.88 27.34 -4.85
CA GLY A 266 26.45 27.29 -5.19
C GLY A 266 25.93 25.91 -5.60
N VAL A 267 24.62 25.64 -5.48
CA VAL A 267 23.58 26.22 -6.35
C VAL A 267 22.28 26.53 -5.59
N GLU A 268 21.52 27.45 -6.19
CA GLU A 268 20.38 28.26 -5.76
C GLU A 268 19.21 27.58 -5.06
N LYS A 269 18.62 28.36 -4.12
CA LYS A 269 17.39 28.11 -3.40
C LYS A 269 16.18 28.51 -4.26
N ALA A 270 15.22 27.61 -4.41
CA ALA A 270 13.84 27.99 -4.68
C ALA A 270 13.08 27.99 -3.34
N THR A 271 12.80 29.18 -2.81
CA THR A 271 11.98 29.38 -1.61
C THR A 271 10.56 29.70 -2.06
N LEU A 272 9.61 28.81 -1.79
CA LEU A 272 8.17 29.09 -1.92
C LEU A 272 7.71 29.82 -0.66
N GLU A 273 7.52 31.13 -0.78
CA GLU A 273 7.01 32.01 0.26
C GLU A 273 5.47 32.01 0.21
N SER A 274 4.84 31.62 1.32
CA SER A 274 3.39 31.57 1.48
C SER A 274 2.83 32.97 1.78
N GLN A 275 2.03 33.51 0.87
CA GLN A 275 1.28 34.75 1.09
C GLN A 275 -0.04 34.49 1.85
N PRO A 276 -0.37 35.26 2.90
CA PRO A 276 -1.71 35.31 3.44
C PRO A 276 -2.58 36.36 2.72
N ARG A 277 -3.82 35.94 2.40
CA ARG A 277 -4.89 36.72 1.75
C ARG A 277 -5.15 38.06 2.45
N ARG A 278 -5.22 39.16 1.68
CA ARG A 278 -5.90 40.41 2.09
C ARG A 278 -7.18 40.62 1.27
N ARG A 279 -8.24 41.00 1.99
CA ARG A 279 -9.60 41.29 1.54
C ARG A 279 -9.64 42.45 0.53
N ARG A 280 -10.56 42.33 -0.43
CA ARG A 280 -11.11 43.42 -1.25
C ARG A 280 -11.75 44.49 -0.38
N ASP A 281 -11.50 45.76 -0.69
CA ASP A 281 -12.51 46.82 -0.66
C ASP A 281 -12.09 48.03 -1.52
N GLN A 282 -13.09 48.57 -2.23
CA GLN A 282 -13.25 49.93 -2.80
C GLN A 282 -12.75 50.27 -4.24
N MET A 283 -13.76 50.24 -5.14
CA MET A 283 -14.14 51.15 -6.25
C MET A 283 -13.16 52.25 -6.75
N PRO A 284 -13.08 52.48 -8.08
CA PRO A 284 -12.37 53.62 -8.66
C PRO A 284 -13.31 54.82 -8.87
N SER A 285 -12.86 56.02 -8.46
CA SER A 285 -13.45 57.28 -8.89
C SER A 285 -12.79 57.79 -10.18
N THR A 286 -13.67 58.23 -11.07
CA THR A 286 -13.48 58.93 -12.33
C THR A 286 -12.78 60.29 -12.17
N GLY A 287 -12.06 60.74 -13.21
CA GLY A 287 -11.83 62.19 -13.42
C GLY A 287 -10.57 62.61 -14.17
N LEU A 288 -10.66 62.66 -15.50
CA LEU A 288 -10.22 63.75 -16.41
C LEU A 288 -9.20 64.81 -15.92
N ARG A 289 -8.12 64.98 -16.69
CA ARG A 289 -7.68 66.24 -17.38
C ARG A 289 -6.30 66.01 -18.04
N SER A 290 -6.18 66.20 -19.37
CA SER A 290 -5.59 67.40 -20.03
C SER A 290 -4.14 67.64 -19.58
N GLY A 291 -3.11 67.68 -20.43
CA GLY A 291 -2.99 67.86 -21.87
C GLY A 291 -1.63 68.50 -22.14
N ALA A 292 -0.99 68.13 -23.25
CA ALA A 292 0.02 68.84 -24.07
C ALA A 292 0.79 67.79 -24.88
#